data_AF-A0A8B6CGB7-F1
#
_entry.id   AF-A0A8B6CGB7-F1
#
_cell.length_a   1.000
_cell.length_b   1.000
_cell.length_c   1.000
_cell.angle_alpha   90.00
_cell.angle_beta   90.00
_cell.angle_gamma   90.00
#
_symmetry.space_group_name_H-M   'P 1'
#
loop_
_entity.id
_entity.type
_entity.pdbx_description
1 polymer ?
#
loop_
_entity_poly.entity_id
_entity_poly.type
_entity_poly.pdbx_seq_one_letter_code
_entity_poly.pdbx_strand_id
1 'polypeptide(L)'
;MSHKKLKVCAKEALSAENQRRFDEYVNTISAINPYSLHFFDESSVIKTTGNRLYGHATVGEKAIEVQKYASNATHTVNLLHGPFGIDYFNVLDGPSNGFHLVDFFSDALQELDRFGNYCLRPGDTVVMDNCGFHHGRFAENTLRFILGHRHIDLLYQPPYHPDLNTCEVCFKVMKDYLRKHTTYARELTEMAICDGLGQVSASKSSSIFRGCGYL
;
A
#
# COMPACT_ATOMS: atom_id res chain seq x y z
N MET A 1 20.39 -25.76 10.53
CA MET A 1 19.28 -25.71 9.55
C MET A 1 18.40 -24.51 9.89
N SER A 2 18.19 -23.56 8.97
CA SER A 2 17.26 -22.44 9.23
C SER A 2 15.84 -22.86 8.88
N HIS A 3 14.94 -22.95 9.87
CA HIS A 3 13.52 -23.11 9.62
C HIS A 3 12.96 -21.79 9.06
N LYS A 4 12.58 -21.78 7.79
CA LYS A 4 11.86 -20.65 7.17
C LYS A 4 10.37 -20.97 7.16
N LYS A 5 9.52 -19.97 7.43
CA LYS A 5 8.07 -20.08 7.26
C LYS A 5 7.78 -20.39 5.78
N LEU A 6 6.96 -21.42 5.52
CA LEU A 6 6.53 -21.74 4.15
C LEU A 6 5.66 -20.58 3.61
N LYS A 7 6.01 -20.05 2.42
CA LYS A 7 5.16 -19.12 1.67
C LYS A 7 4.08 -19.98 1.01
N VAL A 8 2.84 -19.85 1.48
CA VAL A 8 1.68 -20.46 0.81
C VAL A 8 1.37 -19.60 -0.41
N CYS A 9 1.50 -20.17 -1.60
CA CYS A 9 1.18 -19.51 -2.87
C CYS A 9 -0.10 -20.12 -3.43
N ALA A 10 -0.99 -19.30 -4.00
CA ALA A 10 -2.17 -19.81 -4.68
C ALA A 10 -1.73 -20.69 -5.86
N LYS A 11 -2.35 -21.86 -6.07
CA LYS A 11 -2.02 -22.76 -7.19
C LYS A 11 -2.09 -22.05 -8.55
N GLU A 12 -3.01 -21.10 -8.68
CA GLU A 12 -3.24 -20.27 -9.87
C GLU A 12 -2.05 -19.34 -10.17
N ALA A 13 -1.31 -18.89 -9.17
CA ALA A 13 -0.13 -18.04 -9.35
C ALA A 13 0.97 -18.75 -10.17
N LEU A 14 1.02 -20.09 -10.13
CA LEU A 14 1.97 -20.92 -10.88
C LEU A 14 1.45 -21.31 -12.28
N SER A 15 0.33 -20.76 -12.73
CA SER A 15 -0.14 -21.01 -14.09
C SER A 15 0.84 -20.41 -15.12
N ALA A 16 0.96 -21.04 -16.28
CA ALA A 16 1.83 -20.55 -17.35
C ALA A 16 1.44 -19.14 -17.85
N GLU A 17 0.18 -18.74 -17.66
CA GLU A 17 -0.26 -17.38 -17.96
C GLU A 17 0.24 -16.38 -16.92
N ASN A 18 0.06 -16.65 -15.64
CA ASN A 18 0.53 -15.75 -14.58
C ASN A 18 2.06 -15.66 -14.55
N GLN A 19 2.76 -16.74 -14.85
CA GLN A 19 4.21 -16.71 -15.00
C GLN A 19 4.64 -15.79 -16.15
N ARG A 20 3.97 -15.86 -17.32
CA ARG A 20 4.25 -14.94 -18.43
C ARG A 20 4.01 -13.48 -18.07
N ARG A 21 2.91 -13.19 -17.36
CA ARG A 21 2.60 -11.82 -16.88
C ARG A 21 3.65 -11.33 -15.87
N PHE A 22 4.13 -12.21 -15.00
CA PHE A 22 5.22 -11.91 -14.08
C PHE A 22 6.52 -11.61 -14.84
N ASP A 23 6.91 -12.45 -15.79
CA ASP A 23 8.13 -12.27 -16.58
C ASP A 23 8.06 -10.96 -17.40
N GLU A 24 6.92 -10.66 -18.01
CA GLU A 24 6.66 -9.40 -18.73
C GLU A 24 6.77 -8.17 -17.83
N TYR A 25 6.17 -8.23 -16.64
CA TYR A 25 6.28 -7.17 -15.64
C TYR A 25 7.73 -6.94 -15.23
N VAL A 26 8.46 -8.01 -14.88
CA VAL A 26 9.86 -7.92 -14.44
C VAL A 26 10.73 -7.33 -15.56
N ASN A 27 10.57 -7.81 -16.80
CA ASN A 27 11.29 -7.25 -17.95
C ASN A 27 11.01 -5.76 -18.13
N THR A 28 9.75 -5.34 -18.02
CA THR A 28 9.34 -3.94 -18.17
C THR A 28 9.90 -3.07 -17.05
N ILE A 29 9.65 -3.44 -15.79
CA ILE A 29 10.01 -2.61 -14.63
C ILE A 29 11.52 -2.53 -14.42
N SER A 30 12.28 -3.57 -14.81
CA SER A 30 13.75 -3.57 -14.73
C SER A 30 14.43 -2.55 -15.65
N ALA A 31 13.72 -2.06 -16.69
CA ALA A 31 14.22 -1.04 -17.59
C ALA A 31 13.93 0.39 -17.08
N ILE A 32 13.11 0.55 -16.04
CA ILE A 32 12.71 1.84 -15.48
C ILE A 32 13.69 2.23 -14.36
N ASN A 33 14.01 3.53 -14.27
CA ASN A 33 14.80 4.03 -13.15
C ASN A 33 14.01 3.81 -11.83
N PRO A 34 14.55 3.08 -10.84
CA PRO A 34 13.81 2.80 -9.62
C PRO A 34 13.48 4.06 -8.79
N TYR A 35 14.18 5.17 -9.03
CA TYR A 35 13.90 6.46 -8.39
C TYR A 35 12.72 7.22 -9.00
N SER A 36 12.14 6.73 -10.09
CA SER A 36 10.95 7.29 -10.75
C SER A 36 9.74 6.35 -10.64
N LEU A 37 9.79 5.37 -9.73
CA LEU A 37 8.70 4.43 -9.48
C LEU A 37 7.88 4.85 -8.26
N HIS A 38 6.56 4.92 -8.41
CA HIS A 38 5.63 5.28 -7.34
C HIS A 38 4.54 4.22 -7.23
N PHE A 39 4.40 3.59 -6.07
CA PHE A 39 3.46 2.50 -5.86
C PHE A 39 2.16 3.02 -5.27
N PHE A 40 1.04 2.60 -5.84
CA PHE A 40 -0.28 2.88 -5.30
C PHE A 40 -0.96 1.59 -4.85
N ASP A 41 -1.60 1.65 -3.68
CA ASP A 41 -2.45 0.57 -3.16
C ASP A 41 -3.38 1.09 -2.06
N GLU A 42 -4.33 0.26 -1.65
CA GLU A 42 -5.29 0.53 -0.59
C GLU A 42 -5.19 -0.44 0.58
N SER A 43 -5.52 0.04 1.78
CA SER A 43 -5.65 -0.83 2.94
C SER A 43 -6.80 -0.44 3.84
N SER A 44 -7.63 -1.41 4.18
CA SER A 44 -8.67 -1.22 5.20
C SER A 44 -8.07 -1.19 6.61
N VAL A 45 -8.52 -0.23 7.40
CA VAL A 45 -8.30 -0.09 8.84
C VAL A 45 -9.65 -0.17 9.54
N ILE A 46 -9.90 -1.28 10.24
CA ILE A 46 -11.10 -1.41 11.08
C ILE A 46 -10.83 -0.63 12.37
N LYS A 47 -11.81 0.10 12.92
CA LYS A 47 -11.68 0.77 14.23
C LYS A 47 -11.26 -0.16 15.38
N THR A 48 -11.46 -1.47 15.24
CA THR A 48 -11.01 -2.52 16.17
C THR A 48 -9.61 -3.06 15.90
N THR A 49 -8.90 -2.54 14.89
CA THR A 49 -7.53 -2.96 14.53
C THR A 49 -6.55 -2.50 15.61
N GLY A 50 -6.60 -3.19 16.74
CA GLY A 50 -5.84 -2.94 17.95
C GLY A 50 -5.82 -4.17 18.88
N ASN A 51 -6.65 -5.18 18.63
CA ASN A 51 -6.55 -6.45 19.35
C ASN A 51 -5.21 -7.12 19.05
N ARG A 52 -4.52 -7.55 20.11
CA ARG A 52 -3.25 -8.25 20.03
C ARG A 52 -3.48 -9.68 19.55
N LEU A 53 -2.72 -10.09 18.53
CA LEU A 53 -2.70 -11.51 18.09
C LEU A 53 -2.04 -12.44 19.11
N TYR A 54 -1.19 -11.89 19.99
CA TYR A 54 -0.44 -12.63 21.00
C TYR A 54 -0.47 -11.89 22.34
N GLY A 55 -0.72 -12.62 23.42
CA GLY A 55 -0.67 -12.13 24.79
C GLY A 55 0.16 -13.05 25.67
N HIS A 56 0.64 -12.53 26.81
CA HIS A 56 1.34 -13.35 27.79
C HIS A 56 0.35 -13.82 28.86
N ALA A 57 0.45 -15.09 29.22
CA ALA A 57 -0.19 -15.70 30.38
C ALA A 57 0.81 -16.66 31.03
N THR A 58 0.58 -17.01 32.29
CA THR A 58 1.35 -18.07 32.97
C THR A 58 1.15 -19.41 32.27
N VAL A 59 2.13 -20.31 32.39
CA VAL A 59 2.05 -21.65 31.78
C VAL A 59 0.85 -22.40 32.35
N GLY A 60 -0.10 -22.76 31.48
CA GLY A 60 -1.36 -23.43 31.85
C GLY A 60 -2.58 -22.51 31.89
N GLU A 61 -2.40 -21.19 31.79
CA GLU A 61 -3.50 -20.22 31.71
C GLU A 61 -3.73 -19.70 30.29
N LYS A 62 -4.97 -19.32 29.99
CA LYS A 62 -5.31 -18.67 28.71
C LYS A 62 -4.95 -17.19 28.79
N ALA A 63 -4.22 -16.68 27.79
CA ALA A 63 -4.12 -15.24 27.56
C ALA A 63 -5.49 -14.73 27.08
N ILE A 64 -6.12 -13.86 27.87
CA ILE A 64 -7.47 -13.32 27.59
C ILE A 64 -7.33 -11.84 27.24
N GLU A 65 -7.78 -11.47 26.05
CA GLU A 65 -8.01 -10.09 25.65
C GLU A 65 -9.52 -9.84 25.55
N VAL A 66 -10.04 -8.86 26.29
CA VAL A 66 -11.45 -8.47 26.24
C VAL A 66 -11.64 -7.49 25.09
N GLN A 67 -12.31 -7.93 24.03
CA GLN A 67 -12.65 -7.08 22.89
C GLN A 67 -13.59 -5.94 23.32
N LYS A 68 -13.15 -4.69 23.17
CA LYS A 68 -14.01 -3.51 23.41
C LYS A 68 -14.64 -3.07 22.09
N TYR A 69 -15.91 -3.43 21.90
CA TYR A 69 -16.85 -2.97 20.86
C TYR A 69 -16.41 -3.13 19.39
N ALA A 70 -17.07 -4.05 18.68
CA ALA A 70 -16.99 -4.18 17.22
C ALA A 70 -17.75 -3.06 16.52
N SER A 71 -17.16 -1.87 16.41
CA SER A 71 -17.61 -0.95 15.38
C SER A 71 -17.16 -1.52 14.03
N ASN A 72 -18.12 -1.88 13.17
CA ASN A 72 -17.86 -2.31 11.79
C ASN A 72 -17.42 -1.14 10.88
N ALA A 73 -17.21 0.06 11.45
CA ALA A 73 -16.67 1.20 10.73
C ALA A 73 -15.24 0.88 10.28
N THR A 74 -15.06 0.92 8.97
CA THR A 74 -13.80 0.69 8.28
C THR A 74 -13.40 2.01 7.64
N HIS A 75 -12.14 2.38 7.81
CA HIS A 75 -11.53 3.41 6.97
C HIS A 75 -10.75 2.69 5.88
N THR A 76 -10.68 3.28 4.69
CA THR A 76 -9.75 2.84 3.65
C THR A 76 -8.65 3.87 3.54
N VAL A 77 -7.41 3.42 3.62
CA VAL A 77 -6.23 4.26 3.39
C VAL A 77 -5.77 4.00 1.97
N ASN A 78 -5.84 5.02 1.12
CA ASN A 78 -5.21 4.98 -0.20
C ASN A 78 -3.82 5.60 -0.05
N LEU A 79 -2.80 4.94 -0.59
CA LEU A 79 -1.41 5.31 -0.38
C LEU A 79 -0.65 5.35 -1.70
N LEU A 80 0.06 6.44 -1.95
CA LEU A 80 1.08 6.56 -2.99
C LEU A 80 2.45 6.64 -2.32
N HIS A 81 3.31 5.67 -2.61
CA HIS A 81 4.61 5.51 -1.99
C HIS A 81 5.73 5.54 -3.02
N GLY A 82 6.63 6.50 -2.87
CA GLY A 82 7.80 6.70 -3.70
C GLY A 82 9.10 6.32 -2.96
N PRO A 83 10.25 6.39 -3.63
CA PRO A 83 11.55 5.94 -3.12
C PRO A 83 12.13 6.83 -2.00
N PHE A 84 11.56 8.02 -1.82
CA PHE A 84 11.99 9.03 -0.85
C PHE A 84 10.99 9.23 0.29
N GLY A 85 9.88 8.48 0.32
CA GLY A 85 8.86 8.59 1.34
C GLY A 85 7.46 8.31 0.79
N ILE A 86 6.46 8.62 1.60
CA ILE A 86 5.06 8.64 1.14
C ILE A 86 4.84 9.94 0.38
N ASP A 87 4.41 9.82 -0.88
CA ASP A 87 4.19 10.96 -1.76
C ASP A 87 2.84 11.62 -1.48
N TYR A 88 1.81 10.80 -1.28
CA TYR A 88 0.46 11.23 -0.97
C TYR A 88 -0.31 10.08 -0.33
N PHE A 89 -1.26 10.41 0.54
CA PHE A 89 -2.24 9.45 1.04
C PHE A 89 -3.52 10.17 1.39
N ASN A 90 -4.64 9.45 1.38
CA ASN A 90 -5.88 9.93 1.99
C ASN A 90 -6.54 8.81 2.81
N VAL A 91 -7.47 9.20 3.66
CA VAL A 91 -8.25 8.29 4.49
C VAL A 91 -9.72 8.50 4.16
N LEU A 92 -10.40 7.44 3.75
CA LEU A 92 -11.80 7.44 3.37
C LEU A 92 -12.64 6.74 4.45
N ASP A 93 -13.84 7.26 4.68
CA ASP A 93 -14.86 6.55 5.45
C ASP A 93 -15.54 5.49 4.58
N GLY A 94 -15.19 4.22 4.81
CA GLY A 94 -15.71 3.09 4.05
C GLY A 94 -14.85 2.68 2.84
N PRO A 95 -15.37 1.82 1.94
CA PRO A 95 -14.61 1.25 0.84
C PRO A 95 -14.28 2.28 -0.25
N SER A 96 -13.06 2.19 -0.78
CA SER A 96 -12.66 2.91 -2.00
C SER A 96 -13.41 2.37 -3.23
N ASN A 97 -13.55 3.22 -4.25
CA ASN A 97 -14.15 2.87 -5.54
C ASN A 97 -13.43 3.63 -6.67
N GLY A 98 -13.84 3.39 -7.92
CA GLY A 98 -13.20 4.01 -9.08
C GLY A 98 -13.25 5.54 -9.14
N PHE A 99 -14.25 6.19 -8.55
CA PHE A 99 -14.29 7.66 -8.45
C PHE A 99 -13.30 8.17 -7.42
N HIS A 100 -13.27 7.56 -6.23
CA HIS A 100 -12.29 7.90 -5.19
C HIS A 100 -10.85 7.71 -5.67
N LEU A 101 -10.60 6.72 -6.54
CA LEU A 101 -9.31 6.52 -7.18
C LEU A 101 -8.92 7.70 -8.09
N VAL A 102 -9.85 8.16 -8.93
CA VAL A 102 -9.61 9.31 -9.83
C VAL A 102 -9.39 10.59 -9.02
N ASP A 103 -10.19 10.81 -7.98
CA ASP A 103 -10.04 11.96 -7.08
C ASP A 103 -8.68 11.92 -6.38
N PHE A 104 -8.30 10.75 -5.84
CA PHE A 104 -6.99 10.54 -5.22
C PHE A 104 -5.84 10.96 -6.14
N PHE A 105 -5.84 10.50 -7.39
CA PHE A 105 -4.77 10.86 -8.33
C PHE A 105 -4.86 12.31 -8.80
N SER A 106 -6.06 12.89 -8.89
CA SER A 106 -6.22 14.30 -9.20
C SER A 106 -5.55 15.19 -8.16
N ASP A 107 -5.66 14.82 -6.88
CA ASP A 107 -4.98 15.49 -5.77
C ASP A 107 -3.48 15.17 -5.76
N ALA A 108 -3.10 13.89 -5.88
CA ALA A 108 -1.70 13.46 -5.85
C ALA A 108 -0.83 14.13 -6.93
N LEU A 109 -1.41 14.41 -8.11
CA LEU A 109 -0.73 15.10 -9.21
C LEU A 109 -0.47 16.59 -8.93
N GLN A 110 -1.06 17.14 -7.88
CA GLN A 110 -0.88 18.52 -7.42
C GLN A 110 -0.04 18.60 -6.14
N GLU A 111 0.23 17.46 -5.50
CA GLU A 111 0.98 17.39 -4.25
C GLU A 111 2.45 17.78 -4.46
N LEU A 112 2.95 18.59 -3.53
CA LEU A 112 4.31 19.10 -3.54
C LEU A 112 5.11 18.52 -2.37
N ASP A 113 6.35 18.14 -2.64
CA ASP A 113 7.29 17.81 -1.58
C ASP A 113 7.63 19.05 -0.72
N ARG A 114 8.33 18.83 0.39
CA ARG A 114 8.77 19.90 1.30
C ARG A 114 9.65 20.99 0.66
N PHE A 115 10.15 20.76 -0.56
CA PHE A 115 10.96 21.70 -1.32
C PHE A 115 10.15 22.40 -2.43
N GLY A 116 8.86 22.13 -2.54
CA GLY A 116 7.96 22.74 -3.52
C GLY A 116 8.01 22.09 -4.90
N ASN A 117 8.58 20.89 -5.04
CA ASN A 117 8.54 20.14 -6.30
C ASN A 117 7.36 19.17 -6.29
N TYR A 118 6.74 18.93 -7.45
CA TYR A 118 5.72 17.89 -7.56
C TYR A 118 6.27 16.53 -7.12
N CYS A 119 5.46 15.80 -6.34
CA CYS A 119 5.78 14.44 -5.92
C CYS A 119 5.78 13.47 -7.10
N LEU A 120 4.83 13.63 -8.03
CA LEU A 120 4.78 12.94 -9.31
C LEU A 120 5.19 13.87 -10.46
N ARG A 121 6.16 13.46 -11.27
CA ARG A 121 6.81 14.27 -12.29
C ARG A 121 6.73 13.61 -13.67
N PRO A 122 6.84 14.40 -14.75
CA PRO A 122 6.99 13.86 -16.10
C PRO A 122 8.13 12.84 -16.18
N GLY A 123 7.84 11.66 -16.72
CA GLY A 123 8.76 10.52 -16.82
C GLY A 123 8.67 9.52 -15.66
N ASP A 124 7.88 9.81 -14.63
CA ASP A 124 7.63 8.85 -13.55
C ASP A 124 6.66 7.75 -14.00
N THR A 125 6.66 6.64 -13.27
CA THR A 125 5.76 5.51 -13.48
C THR A 125 5.01 5.19 -12.19
N VAL A 126 3.69 5.24 -12.26
CA VAL A 126 2.80 4.74 -11.22
C VAL A 126 2.62 3.24 -11.40
N VAL A 127 2.82 2.49 -10.32
CA VAL A 127 2.67 1.03 -10.26
C VAL A 127 1.48 0.69 -9.37
N MET A 128 0.49 -0.03 -9.91
CA MET A 128 -0.72 -0.42 -9.19
C MET A 128 -0.88 -1.95 -9.15
N ASP A 129 -1.57 -2.46 -8.14
CA ASP A 129 -2.02 -3.85 -8.16
C ASP A 129 -3.06 -4.08 -9.29
N ASN A 130 -3.17 -5.32 -9.76
CA ASN A 130 -4.09 -5.71 -10.83
C ASN A 130 -5.45 -6.15 -10.24
N CYS A 131 -6.04 -5.30 -9.40
CA CYS A 131 -7.34 -5.56 -8.80
C CYS A 131 -8.48 -5.20 -9.77
N GLY A 132 -9.54 -6.03 -9.79
CA GLY A 132 -10.64 -5.90 -10.75
C GLY A 132 -11.37 -4.55 -10.73
N PHE A 133 -11.40 -3.85 -9.59
CA PHE A 133 -12.04 -2.53 -9.53
C PHE A 133 -11.18 -1.41 -10.15
N HIS A 134 -9.85 -1.58 -10.23
CA HIS A 134 -8.98 -0.68 -10.99
C HIS A 134 -9.33 -0.68 -12.48
N HIS A 135 -9.77 -1.83 -12.99
CA HIS A 135 -10.16 -2.04 -14.39
C HIS A 135 -11.62 -1.68 -14.70
N GLY A 136 -12.33 -1.01 -13.78
CA GLY A 136 -13.62 -0.42 -14.11
C GLY A 136 -13.46 0.50 -15.33
N ARG A 137 -14.17 0.23 -16.44
CA ARG A 137 -13.95 0.89 -17.75
C ARG A 137 -13.84 2.42 -17.68
N PHE A 138 -14.52 3.06 -16.73
CA PHE A 138 -14.41 4.49 -16.51
C PHE A 138 -13.14 4.90 -15.75
N ALA A 139 -12.83 4.21 -14.66
CA ALA A 139 -11.71 4.55 -13.77
C ALA A 139 -10.36 4.38 -14.47
N GLU A 140 -10.10 3.21 -15.10
CA GLU A 140 -8.81 2.98 -15.77
C GLU A 140 -8.56 3.97 -16.92
N ASN A 141 -9.56 4.18 -17.79
CA ASN A 141 -9.41 5.10 -18.92
C ASN A 141 -9.18 6.54 -18.45
N THR A 142 -9.90 6.98 -17.40
CA THR A 142 -9.72 8.31 -16.83
C THR A 142 -8.34 8.44 -16.19
N LEU A 143 -7.90 7.42 -15.44
CA LEU A 143 -6.60 7.40 -14.79
C LEU A 143 -5.46 7.46 -15.82
N ARG A 144 -5.51 6.61 -16.85
CA ARG A 144 -4.55 6.65 -17.96
C ARG A 144 -4.55 8.01 -18.67
N PHE A 145 -5.72 8.61 -18.85
CA PHE A 145 -5.84 9.94 -19.44
C PHE A 145 -5.15 10.99 -18.58
N ILE A 146 -5.47 11.12 -17.28
CA ILE A 146 -4.92 12.18 -16.42
C ILE A 146 -3.42 12.01 -16.18
N LEU A 147 -2.93 10.77 -16.00
CA LEU A 147 -1.50 10.48 -15.85
C LEU A 147 -0.75 10.76 -17.16
N GLY A 148 -1.30 10.32 -18.30
CA GLY A 148 -0.71 10.55 -19.61
C GLY A 148 -0.59 12.03 -19.98
N HIS A 149 -1.56 12.88 -19.58
CA HIS A 149 -1.48 14.35 -19.75
C HIS A 149 -0.33 14.99 -18.98
N ARG A 150 0.18 14.31 -17.94
CA ARG A 150 1.32 14.74 -17.15
C ARG A 150 2.61 13.99 -17.53
N HIS A 151 2.57 13.19 -18.60
CA HIS A 151 3.66 12.32 -19.03
C HIS A 151 4.10 11.32 -17.94
N ILE A 152 3.14 10.78 -17.20
CA ILE A 152 3.35 9.74 -16.20
C ILE A 152 2.78 8.43 -16.74
N ASP A 153 3.59 7.37 -16.66
CA ASP A 153 3.19 6.04 -17.11
C ASP A 153 2.43 5.28 -16.03
N LEU A 154 1.58 4.34 -16.46
CA LEU A 154 0.82 3.45 -15.57
C LEU A 154 1.16 1.99 -15.87
N LEU A 155 1.73 1.30 -14.89
CA LEU A 155 2.08 -0.11 -14.92
C LEU A 155 1.27 -0.90 -13.88
N TYR A 156 0.78 -2.08 -14.27
CA TYR A 156 0.07 -2.99 -13.36
C TYR A 156 0.97 -4.15 -12.95
N GLN A 157 0.92 -4.51 -11.67
CA GLN A 157 1.62 -5.65 -11.11
C GLN A 157 1.06 -6.98 -11.63
N PRO A 158 1.88 -8.05 -11.62
CA PRO A 158 1.38 -9.38 -11.91
C PRO A 158 0.49 -9.88 -10.76
N PRO A 159 -0.55 -10.69 -11.05
CA PRO A 159 -1.40 -11.26 -10.02
C PRO A 159 -0.62 -12.05 -8.95
N TYR A 160 -1.06 -11.99 -7.69
CA TYR A 160 -0.52 -12.75 -6.55
C TYR A 160 0.93 -12.45 -6.15
N HIS A 161 1.47 -11.27 -6.49
CA HIS A 161 2.82 -10.82 -6.10
C HIS A 161 2.83 -9.60 -5.16
N PRO A 162 2.20 -9.66 -3.98
CA PRO A 162 2.21 -8.56 -3.02
C PRO A 162 3.62 -8.25 -2.49
N ASP A 163 4.58 -9.18 -2.61
CA ASP A 163 5.98 -8.96 -2.28
C ASP A 163 6.69 -7.94 -3.18
N LEU A 164 6.14 -7.66 -4.35
CA LEU A 164 6.60 -6.60 -5.25
C LEU A 164 5.96 -5.25 -4.92
N ASN A 165 4.96 -5.20 -4.04
CA ASN A 165 4.26 -3.97 -3.71
C ASN A 165 4.88 -3.31 -2.48
N THR A 166 5.43 -2.11 -2.65
CA THR A 166 6.05 -1.38 -1.53
C THR A 166 5.01 -0.89 -0.51
N CYS A 167 3.77 -0.63 -0.94
CA CYS A 167 2.68 -0.18 -0.07
C CYS A 167 2.33 -1.21 1.00
N GLU A 168 2.42 -2.51 0.70
CA GLU A 168 2.18 -3.59 1.68
C GLU A 168 3.08 -3.46 2.92
N VAL A 169 4.34 -3.07 2.72
CA VAL A 169 5.28 -2.87 3.82
C VAL A 169 4.97 -1.58 4.58
N CYS A 170 4.57 -0.51 3.89
CA CYS A 170 4.11 0.73 4.51
C CYS A 170 2.86 0.52 5.38
N PHE A 171 1.87 -0.21 4.87
CA PHE A 171 0.68 -0.58 5.63
C PHE A 171 1.00 -1.45 6.83
N LYS A 172 1.99 -2.34 6.73
CA LYS A 172 2.47 -3.09 7.90
C LYS A 172 3.05 -2.17 8.96
N VAL A 173 3.89 -1.19 8.58
CA VAL A 173 4.43 -0.19 9.51
C VAL A 173 3.30 0.59 10.19
N MET A 174 2.34 1.10 9.41
CA MET A 174 1.16 1.80 9.93
C MET A 174 0.36 0.92 10.89
N LYS A 175 -0.01 -0.30 10.49
CA LYS A 175 -0.81 -1.21 11.33
C LYS A 175 -0.06 -1.63 12.61
N ASP A 176 1.26 -1.80 12.55
CA ASP A 176 2.08 -2.06 13.73
C ASP A 176 2.11 -0.85 14.69
N TYR A 177 2.11 0.38 14.17
CA TYR A 177 1.95 1.58 14.98
C TYR A 177 0.58 1.65 15.67
N LEU A 178 -0.51 1.40 14.93
CA LEU A 178 -1.87 1.39 15.48
C LEU A 178 -2.03 0.34 16.60
N ARG A 179 -1.47 -0.86 16.41
CA ARG A 179 -1.47 -1.94 17.43
C ARG A 179 -0.69 -1.58 18.70
N LYS A 180 0.32 -0.71 18.61
CA LYS A 180 1.07 -0.22 19.78
C LYS A 180 0.33 0.89 20.50
N HIS A 181 -0.52 1.65 19.80
CA HIS A 181 -1.24 2.81 20.31
C HIS A 181 -2.76 2.61 20.26
N THR A 182 -3.25 1.49 20.78
CA THR A 182 -4.63 1.03 20.60
C THR A 182 -5.69 2.03 21.07
N THR A 183 -5.49 2.68 22.22
CA THR A 183 -6.40 3.71 22.73
C THR A 183 -6.48 4.91 21.78
N TYR A 184 -5.33 5.39 21.31
CA TYR A 184 -5.25 6.51 20.38
C TYR A 184 -5.85 6.17 19.01
N ALA A 185 -5.52 4.99 18.46
CA ALA A 185 -6.09 4.49 17.21
C ALA A 185 -7.63 4.32 17.28
N ARG A 186 -8.17 4.02 18.46
CA ARG A 186 -9.62 3.88 18.68
C ARG A 186 -10.32 5.23 18.78
N GLU A 187 -9.72 6.17 19.50
CA GLU A 187 -10.35 7.46 19.79
C GLU A 187 -10.16 8.46 18.65
N LEU A 188 -9.02 8.41 17.97
CA LEU A 188 -8.59 9.35 16.94
C LEU A 188 -7.97 8.59 15.75
N THR A 189 -8.77 7.72 15.11
CA THR A 189 -8.29 6.75 14.10
C THR A 189 -7.52 7.39 12.94
N GLU A 190 -8.04 8.46 12.34
CA GLU A 190 -7.39 9.15 11.21
C GLU A 190 -6.03 9.73 11.63
N MET A 191 -5.95 10.44 12.76
CA MET A 191 -4.68 10.98 13.23
C MET A 191 -3.66 9.88 13.54
N ALA A 192 -4.12 8.77 14.13
CA ALA A 192 -3.25 7.62 14.39
C ALA A 192 -2.75 6.95 13.09
N ILE A 193 -3.57 6.94 12.03
CA ILE A 193 -3.17 6.49 10.69
C ILE A 193 -2.08 7.43 10.14
N CYS A 194 -2.30 8.74 10.19
CA CYS A 194 -1.33 9.74 9.76
C CYS A 194 0.02 9.58 10.49
N ASP A 195 0.00 9.45 11.82
CA ASP A 195 1.23 9.25 12.61
C ASP A 195 1.92 7.91 12.33
N GLY A 196 1.13 6.87 12.04
CA GLY A 196 1.61 5.55 11.68
C GLY A 196 2.29 5.53 10.32
N LEU A 197 1.71 6.20 9.33
CA LEU A 197 2.32 6.43 8.02
C LEU A 197 3.54 7.34 8.11
N GLY A 198 3.51 8.34 9.00
CA GLY A 198 4.64 9.22 9.32
C GLY A 198 5.89 8.50 9.85
N GLN A 199 5.77 7.23 10.26
CA GLN A 199 6.92 6.38 10.61
C GLN A 199 7.72 5.90 9.37
N VAL A 200 7.19 6.06 8.15
CA VAL A 200 7.86 5.72 6.90
C VAL A 200 8.73 6.91 6.46
N SER A 201 9.91 7.02 7.06
CA SER A 201 10.92 8.02 6.67
C SER A 201 11.51 7.73 5.28
N ALA A 202 12.24 8.69 4.70
CA ALA A 202 12.98 8.49 3.46
C ALA A 202 13.93 7.28 3.51
N SER A 203 14.69 7.11 4.61
CA SER A 203 15.59 5.97 4.77
C SER A 203 14.84 4.64 4.92
N LYS A 204 13.66 4.67 5.53
CA LYS A 204 12.76 3.51 5.61
C LYS A 204 12.24 3.15 4.22
N SER A 205 11.76 4.13 3.45
CA SER A 205 11.27 3.94 2.08
C SER A 205 12.36 3.33 1.19
N SER A 206 13.57 3.88 1.17
CA SER A 206 14.67 3.27 0.40
C SER A 206 15.00 1.84 0.85
N SER A 207 14.84 1.52 2.13
CA SER A 207 15.00 0.16 2.64
C SER A 207 13.86 -0.78 2.20
N ILE A 208 12.63 -0.26 2.10
CA ILE A 208 11.47 -0.98 1.57
C ILE A 208 11.68 -1.30 0.09
N PHE A 209 12.07 -0.30 -0.72
CA PHE A 209 12.37 -0.49 -2.13
C PHE A 209 13.44 -1.56 -2.37
N ARG A 210 14.54 -1.54 -1.60
CA ARG A 210 15.55 -2.61 -1.64
C ARG A 210 14.99 -3.96 -1.21
N GLY A 211 14.13 -3.98 -0.19
CA GLY A 211 13.47 -5.20 0.29
C GLY A 211 12.53 -5.83 -0.74
N CYS A 212 11.92 -5.02 -1.61
CA CYS A 212 11.09 -5.45 -2.73
C CYS A 212 11.88 -5.72 -4.02
N GLY A 213 13.19 -5.44 -4.04
CA GLY A 213 14.08 -5.75 -5.16
C GLY A 213 14.25 -4.64 -6.22
N TYR A 214 13.88 -3.40 -5.89
CA TYR A 214 13.99 -2.26 -6.82
C TYR A 214 15.30 -1.45 -6.68
N LEU A 215 15.99 -1.55 -5.54
CA LEU A 215 17.25 -0.82 -5.23
C LEU A 215 18.34 -1.74 -4.70
#